data_AF-A0A9N9IFT3-F1
#
_entry.id   AF-A0A9N9IFT3-F1
#
_cell.length_a   1.000
_cell.length_b   1.000
_cell.length_c   1.000
_cell.angle_alpha   90.00
_cell.angle_beta   90.00
_cell.angle_gamma   90.00
#
_symmetry.space_group_name_H-M   'P 1'
#
loop_
_entity.id
_entity.type
_entity.pdbx_description
1 polymer ?
#
loop_
_entity_poly.entity_id
_entity_poly.type
_entity_poly.pdbx_seq_one_letter_code
_entity_poly.pdbx_strand_id
1 'polypeptide(L)'
;MLIAQIFPIISVYCLRGGQYAYRGNVINFPQDVREFITRLPCHPSSLDVLVVRRHATSGSSYRDFQLKTNNRYYTNIIIDNEVLQSLPENGPIDTCLQQIQSIED
;
A
#
# COMPACT_ATOMS: atom_id res chain seq x y z
N MET A 1 13.70 -10.07 -1.50
CA MET A 1 12.51 -9.24 -1.17
C MET A 1 12.68 -8.60 0.21
N LEU A 2 12.43 -7.30 0.34
CA LEU A 2 12.49 -6.57 1.62
C LEU A 2 11.06 -6.27 2.07
N ILE A 3 10.73 -6.59 3.32
CA ILE A 3 9.38 -6.43 3.86
C ILE A 3 9.39 -5.27 4.84
N ALA A 4 8.63 -4.22 4.54
CA ALA A 4 8.36 -3.12 5.45
C ALA A 4 6.92 -2.65 5.21
N GLN A 5 6.13 -2.45 6.27
CA GLN A 5 4.86 -1.73 6.08
C GLN A 5 5.16 -0.27 5.74
N ILE A 6 4.47 0.22 4.72
CA ILE A 6 4.50 1.62 4.30
C ILE A 6 3.93 2.43 5.46
N PHE A 7 4.68 3.41 5.93
CA PHE A 7 4.20 4.37 6.90
C PHE A 7 3.79 5.63 6.13
N PRO A 8 2.51 5.77 5.72
CA PRO A 8 2.09 6.97 5.02
C PRO A 8 2.24 8.17 5.97
N ILE A 9 3.11 9.10 5.61
CA ILE A 9 3.23 10.38 6.32
C ILE A 9 2.16 11.31 5.75
N ILE A 10 1.12 11.58 6.55
CA ILE A 10 0.10 12.58 6.21
C ILE A 10 0.44 13.87 6.97
N SER A 11 0.52 14.98 6.25
CA SER A 11 0.63 16.31 6.86
C SER A 11 -0.77 16.85 7.16
N VAL A 12 -1.18 16.80 8.43
CA VAL A 12 -2.43 17.38 8.92
C VAL A 12 -2.14 18.76 9.52
N TYR A 13 -2.92 19.77 9.12
CA TYR A 13 -2.82 21.14 9.62
C TYR A 13 -4.01 21.45 10.52
N CYS A 14 -3.78 22.13 11.64
CA CYS A 14 -4.84 22.64 12.50
C CYS A 14 -5.11 24.11 12.13
N LEU A 15 -6.32 24.42 11.69
CA LEU A 15 -6.75 25.77 11.32
C LEU A 15 -7.20 26.56 12.55
N ARG A 16 -7.14 27.89 12.45
CA ARG A 16 -7.73 28.79 13.47
C ARG A 16 -9.24 28.55 13.49
N GLY A 17 -9.74 27.93 14.56
CA GLY A 17 -11.13 27.46 14.69
C GLY A 17 -11.28 25.98 15.07
N GLY A 18 -10.17 25.23 15.16
CA GLY A 18 -10.18 23.83 15.63
C GLY A 18 -10.51 22.81 14.53
N GLN A 19 -10.61 23.25 13.28
CA GLN A 19 -10.80 22.38 12.12
C GLN A 19 -9.46 21.81 11.64
N TYR A 20 -9.48 20.58 11.13
CA TYR A 20 -8.32 19.95 10.49
C TYR A 20 -8.38 20.14 8.98
N ALA A 21 -7.25 20.49 8.37
CA ALA A 21 -7.07 20.56 6.93
C ALA A 21 -5.92 19.66 6.48
N TYR A 22 -6.01 19.15 5.26
CA TYR A 22 -4.96 18.37 4.61
C TYR A 22 -4.69 18.92 3.21
N ARG A 23 -3.49 18.67 2.67
CA ARG A 23 -3.12 19.07 1.30
C ARG A 23 -2.98 17.81 0.44
N GLY A 24 -3.72 17.74 -0.67
CA GLY A 24 -3.78 16.58 -1.58
C GLY A 24 -5.12 15.84 -1.50
N ASN A 25 -5.33 14.83 -2.34
CA ASN A 25 -6.56 14.01 -2.34
C ASN A 25 -6.37 12.77 -1.47
N VAL A 26 -6.17 12.96 -0.17
CA VAL A 26 -5.95 11.86 0.78
C VAL A 26 -7.11 11.84 1.78
N ILE A 27 -7.98 10.84 1.66
CA ILE A 27 -9.00 10.54 2.66
C ILE A 27 -8.46 9.37 3.49
N ASN A 28 -8.27 9.58 4.79
CA ASN A 28 -7.79 8.54 5.69
C ASN A 28 -8.97 8.03 6.51
N PHE A 29 -9.41 6.80 6.26
CA PHE A 29 -10.37 6.14 7.13
C PHE A 29 -9.60 5.50 8.30
N PRO A 30 -10.10 5.56 9.53
CA PRO A 30 -9.52 4.81 10.63
C PRO A 30 -9.58 3.32 10.30
N GLN A 31 -8.45 2.75 9.89
CA GLN A 31 -8.30 1.32 9.72
C GLN A 31 -7.94 0.72 11.08
N ASP A 32 -8.60 -0.37 11.43
CA ASP A 32 -8.19 -1.14 12.60
C ASP A 32 -6.90 -1.90 12.27
N VAL A 33 -5.77 -1.26 12.55
CA VAL A 33 -4.44 -1.87 12.42
C VAL A 33 -4.06 -2.72 13.65
N ARG A 34 -4.98 -2.91 14.62
CA ARG A 34 -4.70 -3.64 15.88
C ARG A 34 -4.35 -5.09 15.65
N GLU A 35 -4.77 -5.68 14.54
CA GLU A 35 -4.18 -6.93 14.08
C GLU A 35 -2.83 -6.60 13.44
N PHE A 36 -1.82 -6.34 14.29
CA PHE A 36 -0.43 -6.31 13.83
C PHE A 36 -0.22 -7.57 13.02
N ILE A 37 0.14 -7.41 11.75
CA ILE A 37 0.35 -8.53 10.86
C ILE A 37 1.55 -9.31 11.41
N THR A 38 1.26 -10.35 12.19
CA THR A 38 2.28 -11.20 12.81
C THR A 38 2.88 -12.14 11.78
N ARG A 39 2.30 -12.26 10.58
CA ARG A 39 2.75 -13.16 9.51
C ARG A 39 2.81 -12.44 8.15
N LEU A 40 4.00 -12.36 7.56
CA LEU A 40 4.26 -11.61 6.33
C LEU A 40 5.10 -12.43 5.33
N PRO A 41 4.98 -12.20 4.01
CA PRO A 41 4.03 -11.30 3.35
C PRO A 41 2.60 -11.87 3.33
N CYS A 42 1.60 -11.00 3.23
CA CYS A 42 0.24 -11.42 2.83
C CYS A 42 0.19 -11.61 1.32
N HIS A 43 -0.59 -12.59 0.85
CA HIS A 43 -0.79 -12.76 -0.58
C HIS A 43 -1.65 -11.59 -1.11
N PRO A 44 -1.27 -10.89 -2.20
CA PRO A 44 -2.00 -9.72 -2.69
C PRO A 44 -3.48 -10.02 -2.97
N SER A 45 -3.79 -11.22 -3.47
CA SER A 45 -5.16 -11.63 -3.78
C SER A 45 -6.04 -11.89 -2.55
N SER A 46 -5.45 -12.03 -1.35
CA SER A 46 -6.20 -12.15 -0.10
C SER A 46 -6.40 -10.81 0.61
N LEU A 47 -5.81 -9.73 0.09
CA LEU A 47 -5.99 -8.40 0.64
C LEU A 47 -7.35 -7.83 0.19
N ASP A 48 -8.06 -7.19 1.11
CA ASP A 48 -9.24 -6.39 0.80
C ASP A 48 -8.83 -5.03 0.21
N VAL A 49 -8.17 -5.07 -0.94
CA VAL A 49 -7.64 -3.91 -1.66
C VAL A 49 -8.21 -3.92 -3.06
N LEU A 50 -8.95 -2.85 -3.37
CA LEU A 50 -9.47 -2.58 -4.70
C LEU A 50 -8.63 -1.50 -5.38
N VAL A 51 -8.02 -1.83 -6.51
CA VAL A 51 -7.23 -0.88 -7.30
C VAL A 51 -8.10 -0.29 -8.41
N VAL A 52 -8.40 1.01 -8.31
CA VAL A 52 -9.08 1.78 -9.36
C VAL A 52 -8.05 2.66 -10.06
N ARG A 53 -7.84 2.44 -11.35
CA ARG A 53 -6.90 3.23 -12.17
C ARG A 53 -7.68 3.99 -13.23
N ARG A 54 -7.39 5.29 -13.35
CA ARG A 54 -7.84 6.07 -14.51
C ARG A 54 -6.89 5.82 -15.67
N HIS A 55 -7.41 5.47 -16.84
CA HIS A 55 -6.61 5.48 -18.06
C HIS A 55 -6.11 6.90 -18.33
N ALA A 56 -4.79 7.11 -18.27
CA ALA A 56 -4.17 8.39 -18.60
C ALA A 56 -3.81 8.42 -20.08
N THR A 57 -4.14 9.51 -20.79
CA THR A 57 -3.90 9.70 -22.23
C THR A 57 -2.40 9.84 -22.59
N SER A 58 -1.49 9.82 -21.63
CA SER A 58 -0.04 9.71 -21.88
C SER A 58 0.64 9.34 -20.57
N GLY A 59 1.68 8.49 -20.68
CA GLY A 59 2.33 7.77 -19.60
C GLY A 59 2.46 8.55 -18.30
N SER A 60 1.64 8.19 -17.32
CA SER A 60 1.74 8.73 -15.97
C SER A 60 3.03 8.24 -15.32
N SER A 61 3.74 9.20 -14.72
CA SER A 61 5.00 9.01 -13.99
C SER A 61 4.79 8.22 -12.70
N TYR A 62 4.50 6.93 -12.80
CA TYR A 62 4.55 6.05 -11.64
C TYR A 62 6.01 5.90 -11.23
N ARG A 63 6.29 6.19 -9.97
CA ARG A 63 7.59 5.94 -9.37
C ARG A 63 7.46 4.71 -8.49
N ASP A 64 8.06 3.64 -8.93
CA ASP A 64 8.24 2.46 -8.10
C ASP A 64 9.28 2.78 -7.03
N PHE A 65 8.94 2.49 -5.77
CA PHE A 65 9.86 2.64 -4.65
C PHE A 65 10.37 1.27 -4.27
N GLN A 66 11.66 1.04 -4.50
CA GLN A 66 12.34 -0.14 -3.97
C GLN A 66 12.83 0.16 -2.56
N LEU A 67 12.49 -0.73 -1.63
CA LEU A 67 13.06 -0.71 -0.29
C LEU A 67 14.54 -1.09 -0.37
N LYS A 68 15.39 -0.43 0.43
CA LYS A 68 16.83 -0.73 0.51
C LYS A 68 17.18 -1.60 1.71
N THR A 69 16.37 -1.56 2.77
CA THR A 69 16.57 -2.33 4.01
C THR A 69 15.23 -2.68 4.66
N ASN A 70 15.23 -3.71 5.51
CA ASN A 70 14.07 -4.04 6.35
C ASN A 70 13.85 -2.92 7.37
N ASN A 71 12.60 -2.72 7.77
CA ASN A 71 12.28 -1.70 8.78
C ASN A 71 12.55 -2.26 10.19
N ARG A 72 13.40 -1.55 10.93
CA ARG A 72 13.92 -1.92 12.26
C ARG A 72 12.88 -2.05 13.37
N TYR A 73 11.68 -1.49 13.18
CA TYR A 73 10.63 -1.53 14.19
C TYR A 73 9.76 -2.79 14.11
N TYR A 74 9.93 -3.62 13.07
CA TYR A 74 9.28 -4.92 13.00
C TYR A 74 10.11 -5.96 13.76
N THR A 75 9.59 -6.37 14.91
CA THR A 75 10.12 -7.49 15.70
C THR A 75 9.02 -8.54 15.86
N ASN A 76 9.40 -9.81 16.00
CA ASN A 76 8.46 -10.92 16.26
C ASN A 76 7.44 -11.17 15.12
N ILE A 77 7.85 -10.94 13.86
CA ILE A 77 7.08 -11.33 12.68
C ILE A 77 7.47 -12.74 12.23
N ILE A 78 6.47 -13.53 11.86
CA ILE A 78 6.59 -14.84 11.21
C ILE A 78 6.71 -14.58 9.71
N ILE A 79 7.74 -15.14 9.08
CA ILE A 79 7.85 -15.08 7.62
C ILE A 79 7.09 -16.25 7.01
N ASP A 80 6.08 -15.94 6.21
CA ASP A 80 5.37 -16.90 5.38
C ASP A 80 6.19 -17.21 4.14
N ASN A 81 6.96 -18.29 4.19
CA ASN A 81 7.80 -18.70 3.06
C ASN A 81 6.98 -19.19 1.87
N GLU A 82 5.78 -19.72 2.07
CA GLU A 82 4.95 -20.22 0.96
C GLU A 82 4.46 -19.07 0.10
N VAL A 83 3.92 -18.04 0.74
CA VAL A 83 3.51 -16.81 0.06
C VAL A 83 4.73 -16.09 -0.51
N LEU A 84 5.84 -16.02 0.23
CA LEU A 84 7.05 -15.37 -0.25
C LEU A 84 7.56 -15.96 -1.58
N GLN A 85 7.50 -17.28 -1.73
CA GLN A 85 7.95 -17.98 -2.94
C GLN A 85 6.95 -17.85 -4.11
N SER A 86 5.68 -17.52 -3.84
CA SER A 86 4.69 -17.29 -4.89
C SER A 86 4.77 -15.88 -5.49
N LEU A 87 5.46 -14.94 -4.83
CA LEU A 87 5.59 -13.57 -5.28
C LEU A 87 6.67 -13.41 -6.36
N PRO A 88 6.47 -12.53 -7.35
CA PRO A 88 7.47 -12.25 -8.37
C PRO A 88 8.69 -11.52 -7.77
N GLU A 89 9.90 -11.91 -8.16
CA GLU A 89 11.14 -11.35 -7.60
C GLU A 89 11.37 -9.88 -8.01
N ASN A 90 11.10 -9.56 -9.29
CA ASN A 90 11.23 -8.21 -9.86
C ASN A 90 10.10 -7.93 -10.88
N GLY A 91 8.88 -8.34 -10.56
CA GLY A 91 7.72 -8.24 -11.45
C GLY A 91 6.58 -7.39 -10.87
N PRO A 92 5.65 -6.93 -11.72
CA PRO A 92 4.53 -6.13 -11.30
C PRO A 92 3.54 -6.99 -10.48
N ILE A 93 3.29 -6.57 -9.23
CA ILE A 93 2.41 -7.28 -8.29
C ILE A 93 0.93 -6.98 -8.51
N ASP A 94 0.62 -6.01 -9.37
CA ASP A 94 -0.72 -5.56 -9.64
C ASP A 94 -1.57 -6.61 -10.39
N THR A 95 -0.92 -7.54 -11.09
CA THR A 95 -1.55 -8.73 -11.67
C THR A 95 -2.22 -9.61 -10.62
N CYS A 96 -1.76 -9.57 -9.36
CA CYS A 96 -2.32 -10.36 -8.26
C CYS A 96 -3.41 -9.60 -7.48
N LEU A 97 -3.67 -8.32 -7.78
CA LEU A 97 -4.64 -7.46 -7.09
C LEU A 97 -5.96 -7.39 -7.87
N GLN A 98 -7.06 -7.18 -7.15
CA GLN A 98 -8.35 -6.90 -7.79
C GLN A 98 -8.33 -5.51 -8.43
N GLN A 99 -8.61 -5.46 -9.74
CA GLN A 99 -8.63 -4.23 -10.52
C GLN A 99 -10.00 -4.01 -11.15
N ILE A 100 -10.51 -2.78 -11.07
CA ILE A 100 -11.64 -2.33 -11.89
C ILE A 100 -11.10 -1.41 -12.98
N GLN A 101 -11.42 -1.76 -14.22
CA GLN A 101 -11.20 -0.87 -15.36
C GLN A 101 -12.29 0.20 -15.34
N SER A 102 -11.91 1.48 -15.43
CA SER A 102 -12.90 2.54 -15.60
C SER A 102 -13.63 2.34 -16.93
N ILE A 103 -14.96 2.28 -16.89
CA ILE A 103 -15.79 2.28 -18.09
C ILE A 103 -15.48 3.58 -18.86
N GLU A 104 -15.11 3.44 -20.12
CA GLU A 104 -14.97 4.58 -21.04
C GLU A 104 -16.37 5.20 -21.25
N ASP A 105 -16.50 6.51 -21.01
CA ASP A 105 -17.70 7.30 -21.34
C ASP A 105 -17.76 7.59 -22.85
#